data_AF-A0A396MBR1-F1
#
_entry.id   AF-A0A396MBR1-F1
#
_cell.length_a   1.000
_cell.length_b   1.000
_cell.length_c   1.000
_cell.angle_alpha   90.00
_cell.angle_beta   90.00
_cell.angle_gamma   90.00
#
_symmetry.space_group_name_H-M   'P 1'
#
loop_
_entity.id
_entity.type
_entity.pdbx_description
1 polymer ?
#
loop_
_entity_poly.entity_id
_entity_poly.type
_entity_poly.pdbx_seq_one_letter_code
_entity_poly.pdbx_strand_id
1 'polypeptide(L)'
;MKKLLLLLVFAGISAVCFAQADSCRIIITTPGYTSIYRYSDREFAKQMACDFKVADASVTEEPKGDGCSLVKLRIGQREYSFAVSPDAPVVRLQYDRNRRLFKGMGFNYIEQTEAKYEAPSFNGVSLLKLPELWRPQIEKLIDDRSLLDPDRPDVFLLEVDIDEDGIVHRIVELGGALKQYSQVFIDKIYDIAVRGWNPAKRNGVPFRTVAQIRFVIDEN
;
A
#
# COMPACT_ATOMS: atom_id res chain seq x y z
N MET A 1 -59.45 -21.24 -25.15
CA MET A 1 -58.55 -21.88 -26.15
C MET A 1 -57.12 -21.48 -25.79
N LYS A 2 -56.27 -22.43 -25.37
CA LYS A 2 -55.08 -22.94 -26.10
C LYS A 2 -54.21 -21.80 -26.68
N LYS A 3 -52.89 -21.74 -26.57
CA LYS A 3 -51.78 -22.52 -25.97
C LYS A 3 -50.51 -21.74 -26.39
N LEU A 4 -49.51 -21.55 -25.52
CA LEU A 4 -48.04 -21.64 -25.75
C LEU A 4 -47.31 -20.83 -24.64
N LEU A 5 -46.73 -21.45 -23.60
CA LEU A 5 -45.40 -22.10 -23.54
C LEU A 5 -44.27 -21.06 -23.73
N LEU A 6 -43.62 -20.51 -22.70
CA LEU A 6 -42.65 -21.02 -21.71
C LEU A 6 -41.23 -20.48 -22.03
N LEU A 7 -40.57 -20.00 -20.97
CA LEU A 7 -39.12 -20.07 -20.69
C LEU A 7 -38.18 -18.96 -21.19
N LEU A 8 -37.71 -18.14 -20.23
CA LEU A 8 -36.31 -17.73 -19.96
C LEU A 8 -36.33 -16.82 -18.72
N VAL A 9 -36.12 -17.29 -17.48
CA VAL A 9 -34.88 -17.78 -16.84
C VAL A 9 -33.80 -16.68 -16.81
N PHE A 10 -33.65 -16.09 -15.61
CA PHE A 10 -32.53 -15.27 -15.10
C PHE A 10 -32.21 -13.94 -15.82
N ALA A 11 -32.88 -12.87 -15.37
CA ALA A 11 -32.28 -11.52 -15.32
C ALA A 11 -32.20 -11.09 -13.85
N GLY A 12 -31.53 -11.92 -13.05
CA GLY A 12 -31.32 -11.73 -11.62
C GLY A 12 -29.84 -11.79 -11.29
N ILE A 13 -29.06 -10.88 -11.86
CA ILE A 13 -27.80 -10.42 -11.27
C ILE A 13 -27.87 -8.91 -11.37
N SER A 14 -28.35 -8.32 -10.28
CA SER A 14 -28.22 -6.91 -9.95
C SER A 14 -26.86 -6.41 -10.40
N ALA A 15 -26.84 -5.26 -11.06
CA ALA A 15 -25.65 -4.46 -11.27
C ALA A 15 -24.87 -4.41 -9.95
N VAL A 16 -23.85 -5.26 -9.85
CA VAL A 16 -22.86 -5.16 -8.79
C VAL A 16 -22.18 -3.86 -9.11
N CYS A 17 -22.53 -2.85 -8.31
CA CYS A 17 -21.86 -1.58 -8.27
C CYS A 17 -20.36 -1.86 -8.35
N PHE A 18 -19.69 -1.36 -9.38
CA PHE A 18 -18.25 -1.21 -9.40
C PHE A 18 -17.87 -0.22 -8.29
N ALA A 19 -17.91 -0.69 -7.05
CA ALA A 19 -17.10 -0.15 -5.98
C ALA A 19 -15.77 -0.89 -6.05
N GLN A 20 -14.98 -0.59 -7.08
CA GLN A 20 -13.59 -1.04 -7.19
C GLN A 20 -12.73 -0.13 -6.30
N ALA A 21 -13.04 -0.12 -5.00
CA ALA A 21 -12.31 0.64 -3.99
C ALA A 21 -11.07 -0.16 -3.54
N ASP A 22 -9.88 0.44 -3.68
CA ASP A 22 -8.63 0.10 -2.98
C ASP A 22 -8.24 -1.39 -2.89
N SER A 23 -8.02 -2.04 -4.02
CA SER A 23 -7.82 -3.50 -4.09
C SER A 23 -6.51 -4.05 -3.47
N CYS A 24 -5.55 -3.21 -3.07
CA CYS A 24 -4.33 -3.67 -2.40
C CYS A 24 -4.11 -2.93 -1.08
N ARG A 25 -4.44 -3.59 0.03
CA ARG A 25 -4.28 -3.06 1.40
C ARG A 25 -3.14 -3.70 2.17
N ILE A 26 -2.64 -4.85 1.72
CA ILE A 26 -1.55 -5.58 2.37
C ILE A 26 -0.46 -5.86 1.34
N ILE A 27 0.77 -5.42 1.63
CA ILE A 27 1.92 -5.64 0.77
C ILE A 27 3.03 -6.36 1.54
N ILE A 28 3.45 -7.50 1.01
CA ILE A 28 4.58 -8.27 1.52
C ILE A 28 5.72 -8.18 0.52
N THR A 29 6.91 -7.84 1.00
CA THR A 29 8.11 -7.78 0.15
C THR A 29 9.20 -8.69 0.71
N THR A 30 10.00 -9.27 -0.16
CA THR A 30 11.29 -9.85 0.26
C THR A 30 12.36 -8.76 0.42
N PRO A 31 13.43 -9.01 1.18
CA PRO A 31 14.58 -8.11 1.24
C PRO A 31 15.08 -7.76 -0.17
N GLY A 32 15.39 -6.48 -0.38
CA GLY A 32 15.81 -5.96 -1.68
C GLY A 32 14.71 -5.90 -2.75
N TYR A 33 13.44 -6.12 -2.39
CA TYR A 33 12.29 -6.04 -3.29
C TYR A 33 12.34 -7.03 -4.46
N THR A 34 13.03 -8.15 -4.29
CA THR A 34 13.12 -9.22 -5.30
C THR A 34 11.77 -9.86 -5.61
N SER A 35 10.79 -9.71 -4.72
CA SER A 35 9.40 -10.10 -4.93
C SER A 35 8.50 -9.16 -4.14
N ILE A 36 7.41 -8.72 -4.78
CA ILE A 36 6.39 -7.86 -4.20
C ILE A 36 5.05 -8.60 -4.34
N TYR A 37 4.46 -8.97 -3.20
CA TYR A 37 3.18 -9.62 -3.11
C TYR A 37 2.13 -8.60 -2.65
N ARG A 38 0.97 -8.60 -3.31
CA ARG A 38 -0.09 -7.61 -3.14
C ARG A 38 -1.39 -8.34 -2.84
N TYR A 39 -2.03 -8.00 -1.73
CA TYR A 39 -3.25 -8.67 -1.30
C TYR A 39 -4.35 -7.66 -0.97
N SER A 40 -5.56 -8.04 -1.35
CA SER A 40 -6.78 -7.53 -0.72
C SER A 40 -7.00 -8.25 0.61
N ASP A 41 -7.77 -7.64 1.52
CA ASP A 41 -8.11 -8.27 2.80
C ASP A 41 -8.84 -9.62 2.61
N ARG A 42 -9.67 -9.71 1.57
CA ARG A 42 -10.50 -10.89 1.26
C ARG A 42 -9.69 -12.07 0.76
N GLU A 43 -8.61 -11.79 0.04
CA GLU A 43 -7.79 -12.84 -0.60
C GLU A 43 -6.60 -13.23 0.26
N PHE A 44 -6.24 -12.42 1.26
CA PHE A 44 -5.06 -12.59 2.09
C PHE A 44 -4.89 -14.02 2.61
N ALA A 45 -5.91 -14.57 3.29
CA ALA A 45 -5.83 -15.92 3.87
C ALA A 45 -5.53 -17.00 2.82
N LYS A 46 -6.25 -16.97 1.70
CA LYS A 46 -6.09 -17.94 0.60
C LYS A 46 -4.72 -17.82 -0.05
N GLN A 47 -4.27 -16.60 -0.32
CA GLN A 47 -2.99 -16.36 -1.01
C GLN A 47 -1.79 -16.67 -0.11
N MET A 48 -1.88 -16.41 1.20
CA MET A 48 -0.84 -16.78 2.17
C MET A 48 -0.57 -18.31 2.20
N ALA A 49 -1.61 -19.13 2.04
CA ALA A 49 -1.46 -20.57 1.92
C ALA A 49 -0.75 -20.98 0.62
N CYS A 50 -1.02 -20.28 -0.49
CA CYS A 50 -0.39 -20.55 -1.77
C CYS A 50 1.09 -20.12 -1.78
N ASP A 51 1.36 -18.87 -1.43
CA ASP A 51 2.64 -18.19 -1.59
C ASP A 51 3.65 -18.57 -0.50
N PHE A 52 3.19 -18.73 0.74
CA PHE A 52 4.06 -18.93 1.92
C PHE A 52 3.78 -20.23 2.68
N LYS A 53 2.81 -21.04 2.23
CA LYS A 53 2.39 -22.28 2.90
C LYS A 53 1.90 -22.06 4.34
N VAL A 54 1.28 -20.91 4.59
CA VAL A 54 0.64 -20.58 5.88
C VAL A 54 -0.86 -20.79 5.76
N ALA A 55 -1.39 -21.81 6.43
CA ALA A 55 -2.83 -22.11 6.43
C ALA A 55 -3.65 -21.18 7.33
N ASP A 56 -3.06 -20.75 8.45
CA ASP A 56 -3.76 -19.98 9.49
C ASP A 56 -3.42 -18.49 9.38
N ALA A 57 -3.80 -17.88 8.26
CA ALA A 57 -3.68 -16.45 8.04
C ALA A 57 -5.06 -15.77 8.10
N SER A 58 -5.15 -14.63 8.78
CA SER A 58 -6.40 -13.86 8.84
C SER A 58 -6.14 -12.37 8.98
N VAL A 59 -7.10 -11.57 8.53
CA VAL A 59 -7.14 -10.12 8.68
C VAL A 59 -8.32 -9.77 9.56
N THR A 60 -8.11 -8.91 10.54
CA THR A 60 -9.20 -8.27 11.30
C THR A 60 -9.01 -6.77 11.26
N GLU A 61 -10.09 -6.02 11.10
CA GLU A 61 -10.08 -4.57 11.06
C GLU A 61 -11.05 -4.04 12.11
N GLU A 62 -10.54 -3.14 12.95
CA GLU A 62 -11.32 -2.41 13.94
C GLU A 62 -11.34 -0.92 13.56
N PRO A 63 -12.47 -0.37 13.08
CA PRO A 63 -12.58 1.05 12.81
C PRO A 63 -12.33 1.90 14.06
N LYS A 64 -11.59 3.00 13.92
CA LYS A 64 -11.30 3.95 15.01
C LYS A 64 -11.90 5.34 14.80
N GLY A 65 -12.52 5.60 13.64
CA GLY A 65 -13.09 6.91 13.25
C GLY A 65 -12.19 7.64 12.25
N ASP A 66 -12.73 8.67 11.58
CA ASP A 66 -11.99 9.57 10.66
C ASP A 66 -11.14 8.87 9.59
N GLY A 67 -11.67 7.78 9.03
CA GLY A 67 -10.96 6.98 8.02
C GLY A 67 -9.76 6.18 8.57
N CYS A 68 -9.60 6.14 9.90
CA CYS A 68 -8.58 5.36 10.58
C CYS A 68 -9.11 4.02 11.07
N SER A 69 -8.27 3.00 11.04
CA SER A 69 -8.58 1.68 11.57
C SER A 69 -7.34 0.98 12.14
N LEU A 70 -7.58 0.07 13.09
CA LEU A 70 -6.57 -0.85 13.57
C LEU A 70 -6.72 -2.15 12.79
N VAL A 71 -5.75 -2.46 11.95
CA VAL A 71 -5.69 -3.72 11.19
C VAL A 71 -4.75 -4.68 11.89
N LYS A 72 -5.23 -5.87 12.20
CA LYS A 72 -4.42 -6.96 12.77
C LYS A 72 -4.32 -8.10 11.77
N LEU A 73 -3.10 -8.47 11.43
CA LEU A 73 -2.78 -9.64 10.65
C LEU A 73 -2.34 -10.76 11.58
N ARG A 74 -3.05 -11.89 11.55
CA ARG A 74 -2.59 -13.13 12.15
C ARG A 74 -1.94 -13.97 11.06
N ILE A 75 -0.72 -14.46 11.31
CA ILE A 75 0.03 -15.33 10.41
C ILE A 75 0.62 -16.45 11.28
N GLY A 76 -0.05 -17.61 11.27
CA GLY A 76 0.24 -18.68 12.22
C GLY A 76 0.00 -18.21 13.65
N GLN A 77 1.00 -18.36 14.52
CA GLN A 77 0.92 -17.94 15.93
C GLN A 77 1.25 -16.46 16.17
N ARG A 78 1.65 -15.72 15.15
CA ARG A 78 2.08 -14.33 15.29
C ARG A 78 0.97 -13.38 14.87
N GLU A 79 0.89 -12.26 15.58
CA GLU A 79 -0.02 -11.17 15.27
C GLU A 79 0.78 -9.89 14.99
N TYR A 80 0.38 -9.14 13.97
CA TYR A 80 0.99 -7.89 13.57
C TYR A 80 -0.11 -6.83 13.51
N SER A 81 0.05 -5.75 14.27
CA SER A 81 -0.94 -4.68 14.38
C SER A 81 -0.48 -3.42 13.64
N PHE A 82 -1.38 -2.79 12.91
CA PHE A 82 -1.11 -1.61 12.12
C PHE A 82 -2.20 -0.55 12.31
N ALA A 83 -1.80 0.71 12.54
CA ALA A 83 -2.69 1.87 12.55
C ALA A 83 -2.83 2.41 11.13
N VAL A 84 -3.82 1.92 10.38
CA VAL A 84 -4.09 2.34 9.01
C VAL A 84 -4.83 3.68 9.03
N SER A 85 -4.37 4.62 8.21
CA SER A 85 -4.93 5.97 8.09
C SER A 85 -4.74 6.47 6.65
N PRO A 86 -5.33 7.62 6.27
CA PRO A 86 -5.06 8.22 4.96
C PRO A 86 -3.58 8.50 4.67
N ASP A 87 -2.78 8.82 5.69
CA ASP A 87 -1.31 9.01 5.58
C ASP A 87 -0.54 7.68 5.50
N ALA A 88 -1.16 6.55 5.85
CA ALA A 88 -0.56 5.22 5.83
C ALA A 88 -1.61 4.15 5.44
N PRO A 89 -2.06 4.14 4.17
CA PRO A 89 -3.21 3.35 3.75
C PRO A 89 -2.94 1.85 3.65
N VAL A 90 -1.66 1.43 3.69
CA VAL A 90 -1.25 0.05 3.42
C VAL A 90 -0.52 -0.59 4.60
N VAL A 91 -0.86 -1.84 4.86
CA VAL A 91 -0.16 -2.72 5.80
C VAL A 91 1.08 -3.29 5.12
N ARG A 92 2.25 -3.12 5.74
CA ARG A 92 3.53 -3.57 5.19
C ARG A 92 4.20 -4.63 6.02
N LEU A 93 4.54 -5.74 5.37
CA LEU A 93 5.38 -6.79 5.92
C LEU A 93 6.62 -7.00 5.06
N GLN A 94 7.74 -7.31 5.69
CA GLN A 94 8.90 -7.90 5.03
C GLN A 94 8.97 -9.39 5.37
N TYR A 95 9.14 -10.24 4.35
CA TYR A 95 9.31 -11.68 4.51
C TYR A 95 10.77 -12.08 4.27
N ASP A 96 11.44 -12.51 5.34
CA ASP A 96 12.76 -13.13 5.26
C ASP A 96 12.61 -14.59 4.85
N ARG A 97 12.97 -14.92 3.60
CA ARG A 97 12.90 -16.28 3.06
C ARG A 97 13.82 -17.27 3.79
N ASN A 98 14.98 -16.81 4.27
CA ASN A 98 15.96 -17.67 4.91
C ASN A 98 15.49 -18.07 6.30
N ARG A 99 14.93 -17.11 7.04
CA ARG A 99 14.40 -17.35 8.40
C ARG A 99 12.95 -17.84 8.38
N ARG A 100 12.25 -17.69 7.25
CA ARG A 100 10.80 -17.91 7.11
C ARG A 100 9.99 -17.08 8.11
N LEU A 101 10.40 -15.82 8.30
CA LEU A 101 9.79 -14.92 9.27
C LEU A 101 9.26 -13.68 8.58
N PHE A 102 8.10 -13.21 9.07
CA PHE A 102 7.54 -11.92 8.71
C PHE A 102 7.96 -10.88 9.74
N LYS A 103 8.16 -9.66 9.28
CA LYS A 103 8.45 -8.48 10.10
C LYS A 103 7.50 -7.35 9.69
N GLY A 104 6.87 -6.69 10.67
CA GLY A 104 6.12 -5.46 10.46
C GLY A 104 7.03 -4.32 10.00
N MET A 105 6.56 -3.56 9.03
CA MET A 105 7.28 -2.43 8.44
C MET A 105 6.36 -1.21 8.38
N GLY A 106 6.97 -0.03 8.29
CA GLY A 106 6.25 1.24 8.20
C GLY A 106 6.01 1.86 9.55
N PHE A 107 5.81 3.18 9.55
CA PHE A 107 5.58 3.93 10.80
C PHE A 107 4.20 3.63 11.40
N ASN A 108 3.31 3.06 10.60
CA ASN A 108 2.01 2.58 11.03
C ASN A 108 2.05 1.19 11.70
N TYR A 109 3.20 0.50 11.71
CA TYR A 109 3.34 -0.76 12.44
C TYR A 109 3.47 -0.53 13.94
N ILE A 110 2.61 -1.18 14.72
CA ILE A 110 2.57 -1.09 16.18
C ILE A 110 3.44 -2.21 16.76
N GLU A 111 4.73 -1.91 16.94
CA GLU A 111 5.66 -2.82 17.63
C GLU A 111 5.45 -2.78 19.16
N GLN A 112 5.12 -1.60 19.67
CA GLN A 112 4.86 -1.32 21.09
C GLN A 112 3.51 -0.60 21.22
N THR A 113 2.55 -1.23 21.91
CA THR A 113 1.16 -0.74 22.00
C THR A 113 1.02 0.60 22.71
N GLU A 114 1.83 0.85 23.73
CA GLU A 114 1.78 2.09 24.53
C GLU A 114 2.59 3.24 23.90
N ALA A 115 3.34 2.96 22.82
CA ALA A 115 4.17 3.98 22.20
C ALA A 115 3.34 4.91 21.30
N LYS A 116 3.71 6.19 21.31
CA LYS A 116 3.19 7.20 20.39
C LYS A 116 4.03 7.19 19.11
N TYR A 117 3.38 6.94 17.98
CA TYR A 117 4.00 6.99 16.65
C TYR A 117 3.65 8.30 15.96
N GLU A 118 4.65 8.94 15.36
CA GLU A 118 4.51 10.15 14.57
C GLU A 118 5.01 9.89 13.16
N ALA A 119 4.20 10.27 12.17
CA ALA A 119 4.51 10.09 10.76
C ALA A 119 5.73 10.94 10.34
N PRO A 120 6.52 10.48 9.36
CA PRO A 120 7.51 11.35 8.73
C PRO A 120 6.80 12.45 7.93
N SER A 121 7.53 13.53 7.67
CA SER A 121 7.04 14.66 6.85
C SER A 121 8.14 15.17 5.94
N PHE A 122 7.79 15.88 4.88
CA PHE A 122 8.75 16.49 3.97
C PHE A 122 8.57 17.99 3.97
N ASN A 123 9.57 18.74 4.44
CA ASN A 123 9.53 20.19 4.63
C ASN A 123 8.27 20.66 5.41
N GLY A 124 7.85 19.87 6.41
CA GLY A 124 6.64 20.12 7.20
C GLY A 124 5.32 19.73 6.52
N VAL A 125 5.36 19.20 5.30
CA VAL A 125 4.19 18.70 4.58
C VAL A 125 3.96 17.23 4.94
N SER A 126 2.72 16.87 5.29
CA SER A 126 2.33 15.49 5.60
C SER A 126 2.32 14.61 4.36
N LEU A 127 2.46 13.30 4.54
CA LEU A 127 2.47 12.34 3.45
C LEU A 127 1.21 12.41 2.58
N LEU A 128 0.04 12.64 3.17
CA LEU A 128 -1.24 12.80 2.46
C LEU A 128 -1.25 13.97 1.47
N LYS A 129 -0.47 15.04 1.72
CA LYS A 129 -0.43 16.24 0.88
C LYS A 129 0.69 16.22 -0.16
N LEU A 130 1.67 15.31 -0.05
CA LEU A 130 2.76 15.19 -1.02
C LEU A 130 2.28 14.85 -2.43
N PRO A 131 1.26 13.99 -2.63
CA PRO A 131 0.71 13.75 -3.95
C PRO A 131 0.30 15.04 -4.66
N GLU A 132 -0.41 15.94 -3.99
CA GLU A 132 -0.83 17.22 -4.57
C GLU A 132 0.36 18.09 -4.98
N LEU A 133 1.42 18.09 -4.18
CA LEU A 133 2.63 18.87 -4.42
C LEU A 133 3.47 18.33 -5.59
N TRP A 134 3.59 17.01 -5.70
CA TRP A 134 4.50 16.37 -6.65
C TRP A 134 3.81 15.91 -7.94
N ARG A 135 2.50 15.63 -7.92
CA ARG A 135 1.72 15.13 -9.07
C ARG A 135 1.94 15.95 -10.34
N PRO A 136 1.90 17.30 -10.35
CA PRO A 136 2.06 18.07 -11.59
C PRO A 136 3.43 17.89 -12.27
N GLN A 137 4.46 17.52 -11.51
CA GLN A 137 5.79 17.23 -12.06
C GLN A 137 5.90 15.79 -12.55
N ILE A 138 5.17 14.88 -11.92
CA ILE A 138 5.15 13.46 -12.22
C ILE A 138 4.32 13.18 -13.48
N GLU A 139 3.12 13.76 -13.60
CA GLU A 139 2.24 13.53 -14.75
C GLU A 139 2.86 13.97 -16.07
N LYS A 140 3.71 15.00 -16.05
CA LYS A 140 4.47 15.45 -17.22
C LYS A 140 5.45 14.41 -17.77
N LEU A 141 5.77 13.38 -16.97
CA LEU A 141 6.64 12.28 -17.39
C LEU A 141 5.87 11.18 -18.13
N ILE A 142 4.53 11.21 -18.11
CA ILE A 142 3.68 10.25 -18.80
C ILE A 142 3.36 10.81 -20.19
N ASP A 143 4.08 10.36 -21.20
CA ASP A 143 3.81 10.71 -22.60
C ASP A 143 2.89 9.68 -23.29
N ASP A 144 2.96 8.41 -22.89
CA ASP A 144 2.09 7.33 -23.37
C ASP A 144 1.48 6.50 -22.21
N ARG A 145 0.16 6.66 -21.98
CA ARG A 145 -0.57 5.92 -20.92
C ARG A 145 -0.71 4.42 -21.21
N SER A 146 -0.54 3.96 -22.45
CA SER A 146 -0.61 2.54 -22.78
C SER A 146 0.51 1.73 -22.12
N LEU A 147 1.59 2.40 -21.70
CA LEU A 147 2.71 1.80 -20.99
C LEU A 147 2.45 1.62 -19.48
N LEU A 148 1.31 2.10 -18.97
CA LEU A 148 0.86 1.89 -17.59
C LEU A 148 0.19 0.51 -17.43
N ASP A 149 -0.15 0.16 -16.21
CA ASP A 149 -0.98 -1.01 -15.94
C ASP A 149 -2.40 -0.81 -16.48
N PRO A 150 -2.88 -1.61 -17.45
CA PRO A 150 -4.22 -1.46 -18.00
C PRO A 150 -5.31 -1.72 -16.96
N ASP A 151 -5.01 -2.49 -15.92
CA ASP A 151 -5.98 -2.78 -14.86
C ASP A 151 -6.06 -1.64 -13.84
N ARG A 152 -4.99 -0.82 -13.72
CA ARG A 152 -4.82 0.24 -12.71
C ARG A 152 -3.91 1.38 -13.21
N PRO A 153 -4.28 2.09 -14.28
CA PRO A 153 -3.36 3.07 -14.87
C PRO A 153 -3.20 4.32 -13.98
N ASP A 154 -4.18 4.58 -13.10
CA ASP A 154 -4.30 5.91 -12.49
C ASP A 154 -3.86 5.94 -11.02
N VAL A 155 -3.53 4.80 -10.41
CA VAL A 155 -3.15 4.74 -8.99
C VAL A 155 -1.84 4.00 -8.83
N PHE A 156 -0.83 4.67 -8.29
CA PHE A 156 0.43 4.06 -7.91
C PHE A 156 0.80 4.38 -6.47
N LEU A 157 1.60 3.49 -5.86
CA LEU A 157 2.04 3.60 -4.49
C LEU A 157 3.56 3.64 -4.47
N LEU A 158 4.13 4.72 -3.93
CA LEU A 158 5.56 4.78 -3.67
C LEU A 158 5.85 4.42 -2.22
N GLU A 159 6.94 3.72 -2.01
CA GLU A 159 7.55 3.49 -0.72
C GLU A 159 8.90 4.19 -0.65
N VAL A 160 9.12 4.96 0.41
CA VAL A 160 10.35 5.69 0.67
C VAL A 160 10.95 5.18 1.98
N ASP A 161 12.13 4.58 1.92
CA ASP A 161 12.90 4.13 3.09
C ASP A 161 13.72 5.31 3.63
N ILE A 162 13.34 5.78 4.82
CA ILE A 162 13.86 6.99 5.46
C ILE A 162 14.47 6.57 6.79
N ASP A 163 15.74 6.93 7.01
CA ASP A 163 16.42 6.65 8.28
C ASP A 163 16.13 7.69 9.38
N GLU A 164 16.79 7.50 10.52
CA GLU A 164 16.71 8.33 11.71
C GLU A 164 17.09 9.80 11.47
N ASP A 165 17.91 10.07 10.46
CA ASP A 165 18.40 11.41 10.12
C ASP A 165 17.59 12.06 8.99
N GLY A 166 16.57 11.37 8.49
CA GLY A 166 15.78 11.83 7.34
C GLY A 166 16.46 11.55 6.00
N ILE A 167 17.46 10.68 5.94
CA ILE A 167 18.13 10.32 4.70
C ILE A 167 17.33 9.24 3.98
N VAL A 168 17.10 9.45 2.69
CA VAL A 168 16.44 8.48 1.83
C VAL A 168 17.43 7.42 1.37
N HIS A 169 17.20 6.17 1.78
CA HIS A 169 18.00 5.01 1.34
C HIS A 169 17.46 4.38 0.07
N ARG A 170 16.13 4.40 -0.10
CA ARG A 170 15.47 3.73 -1.22
C ARG A 170 14.12 4.35 -1.54
N ILE A 171 13.77 4.40 -2.83
CA ILE A 171 12.41 4.64 -3.31
C ILE A 171 12.01 3.48 -4.22
N VAL A 172 10.81 2.94 -4.01
CA VAL A 172 10.28 1.80 -4.79
C VAL A 172 8.82 2.04 -5.13
N GLU A 173 8.43 1.71 -6.35
CA GLU A 173 7.02 1.59 -6.73
C GLU A 173 6.47 0.23 -6.29
N LEU A 174 5.46 0.27 -5.43
CA LEU A 174 4.85 -0.92 -4.85
C LEU A 174 3.55 -1.32 -5.54
N GLY A 175 2.88 -0.45 -6.29
CA GLY A 175 1.57 -0.71 -6.91
C GLY A 175 1.61 -1.61 -8.15
N GLY A 176 2.74 -1.65 -8.87
CA GLY A 176 2.89 -2.25 -10.20
C GLY A 176 2.41 -1.36 -11.35
N ALA A 177 1.80 -0.21 -11.05
CA ALA A 177 1.05 0.59 -12.01
C ALA A 177 1.94 1.30 -13.04
N LEU A 178 3.14 1.75 -12.60
CA LEU A 178 4.02 2.55 -13.46
C LEU A 178 4.76 1.73 -14.52
N LYS A 179 4.87 0.41 -14.36
CA LYS A 179 5.60 -0.50 -15.27
C LYS A 179 6.89 0.10 -15.84
N GLN A 180 6.88 0.55 -17.10
CA GLN A 180 8.04 1.08 -17.81
C GLN A 180 8.48 2.47 -17.29
N TYR A 181 7.56 3.27 -16.75
CA TYR A 181 7.86 4.58 -16.17
C TYR A 181 8.44 4.52 -14.75
N SER A 182 8.46 3.33 -14.12
CA SER A 182 8.82 3.20 -12.71
C SER A 182 10.18 3.85 -12.39
N GLN A 183 11.21 3.60 -13.20
CA GLN A 183 12.53 4.19 -12.97
C GLN A 183 12.55 5.70 -13.16
N VAL A 184 11.93 6.21 -14.22
CA VAL A 184 11.89 7.65 -14.53
C VAL A 184 11.19 8.44 -13.41
N PHE A 185 10.12 7.86 -12.87
CA PHE A 185 9.39 8.44 -11.74
C PHE A 185 10.23 8.40 -10.48
N ILE A 186 10.82 7.24 -10.16
CA ILE A 186 11.68 7.08 -8.99
C ILE A 186 12.82 8.10 -9.02
N ASP A 187 13.51 8.26 -10.16
CA ASP A 187 14.59 9.23 -10.33
C ASP A 187 14.09 10.66 -10.10
N LYS A 188 12.93 11.02 -10.67
CA LYS A 188 12.33 12.34 -10.43
C LYS A 188 11.99 12.58 -8.96
N ILE A 189 11.45 11.58 -8.27
CA ILE A 189 11.15 11.70 -6.84
C ILE A 189 12.45 11.83 -6.04
N TYR A 190 13.50 11.09 -6.38
CA TYR A 190 14.80 11.26 -5.76
C TYR A 190 15.30 12.70 -5.90
N ASP A 191 15.24 13.28 -7.10
CA ASP A 191 15.71 14.65 -7.34
C ASP A 191 14.98 15.68 -6.45
N ILE A 192 13.66 15.53 -6.27
CA ILE A 192 12.85 16.48 -5.50
C ILE A 192 12.86 16.18 -3.99
N ALA A 193 13.06 14.92 -3.60
CA ALA A 193 12.86 14.44 -2.24
C ALA A 193 14.15 13.93 -1.56
N VAL A 194 15.34 14.19 -2.14
CA VAL A 194 16.61 13.79 -1.53
C VAL A 194 16.88 14.49 -0.20
N ARG A 195 16.34 15.70 0.01
CA ARG A 195 16.55 16.51 1.22
C ARG A 195 15.24 17.17 1.67
N GLY A 196 15.03 17.25 2.97
CA GLY A 196 13.86 17.91 3.58
C GLY A 196 12.97 16.96 4.38
N TRP A 197 13.30 15.68 4.46
CA TRP A 197 12.56 14.74 5.30
C TRP A 197 12.83 14.98 6.77
N ASN A 198 11.75 15.06 7.54
CA ASN A 198 11.75 14.84 8.96
C ASN A 198 11.42 13.36 9.19
N PRO A 199 12.24 12.63 9.97
CA PRO A 199 12.05 11.21 10.21
C PRO A 199 10.77 10.94 11.02
N ALA A 200 10.28 9.70 10.92
CA ALA A 200 9.24 9.22 11.81
C ALA A 200 9.77 9.13 13.25
N LYS A 201 8.88 9.31 14.24
CA LYS A 201 9.27 9.25 15.65
C LYS A 201 8.42 8.25 16.42
N ARG A 202 9.06 7.56 17.36
CA ARG A 202 8.41 6.73 18.36
C ARG A 202 8.74 7.28 19.73
N ASN A 203 7.73 7.71 20.47
CA ASN A 203 7.89 8.41 21.75
C ASN A 203 8.85 9.62 21.65
N GLY A 204 8.77 10.36 20.53
CA GLY A 204 9.64 11.50 20.26
C GLY A 204 11.06 11.15 19.75
N VAL A 205 11.45 9.87 19.74
CA VAL A 205 12.76 9.42 19.24
C VAL A 205 12.65 9.03 17.77
N PRO A 206 13.49 9.59 16.88
CA PRO A 206 13.55 9.18 15.47
C PRO A 206 13.86 7.69 15.30
N PHE A 207 13.27 7.06 14.29
CA PHE A 207 13.57 5.68 13.92
C PHE A 207 13.46 5.49 12.40
N ARG A 208 14.31 4.61 11.84
CA ARG A 208 14.21 4.23 10.43
C ARG A 208 12.90 3.52 10.13
N THR A 209 12.26 3.94 9.05
CA THR A 209 10.99 3.37 8.63
C THR A 209 10.80 3.49 7.12
N VAL A 210 9.72 2.89 6.64
CA VAL A 210 9.23 3.12 5.28
C VAL A 210 7.98 4.01 5.33
N ALA A 211 7.96 5.04 4.50
CA ALA A 211 6.82 5.92 4.27
C ALA A 211 6.11 5.52 2.98
N GLN A 212 4.78 5.54 2.98
CA GLN A 212 3.97 5.17 1.82
C GLN A 212 3.27 6.40 1.30
N ILE A 213 3.36 6.63 -0.01
CA ILE A 213 2.76 7.81 -0.65
C ILE A 213 1.91 7.33 -1.82
N ARG A 214 0.60 7.50 -1.68
CA ARG A 214 -0.38 7.07 -2.68
C ARG A 214 -0.65 8.21 -3.65
N PHE A 215 -0.40 7.99 -4.93
CA PHE A 215 -0.69 8.94 -5.99
C PHE A 215 -1.93 8.51 -6.76
N VAL A 216 -2.72 9.50 -7.16
CA VAL A 216 -3.77 9.36 -8.18
C VAL A 216 -3.37 10.27 -9.32
N ILE A 217 -3.23 9.71 -10.51
CA ILE A 217 -2.98 10.42 -11.76
C ILE A 217 -4.34 10.77 -12.36
N ASP A 218 -4.49 11.99 -12.87
CA ASP A 218 -5.74 12.40 -13.48
C ASP A 218 -5.99 11.62 -14.81
N GLU A 219 -7.22 11.14 -14.99
CA GLU A 219 -7.75 10.68 -16.27
C GLU A 219 -8.11 11.93 -17.09
N ASN A 220 -7.20 12.44 -17.92
CA ASN A 220 -7.55 13.48 -18.90
C ASN A 220 -8.22 12.87 -20.12
#